data_AF-A0A0L8KY30-F1
#
_entry.id   AF-A0A0L8KY30-F1
#
_cell.length_a   1.000
_cell.length_b   1.000
_cell.length_c   1.000
_cell.angle_alpha   90.00
_cell.angle_beta   90.00
_cell.angle_gamma   90.00
#
_symmetry.space_group_name_H-M   'P 1'
#
loop_
_entity.id
_entity.type
_entity.pdbx_description
1 polymer ?
#
loop_
_entity_poly.entity_id
_entity_poly.type
_entity_poly.pdbx_seq_one_letter_code
_entity_poly.pdbx_strand_id
1 'polypeptide(L)' 'MEAAVGKDAAPAALDLLELVELAWHDCYGEITPGDQVIEDILTCTQGDLTRMIGVCRLAVESWRDLRVAADGIRSGR' A
#
# COMPACT_ATOMS: atom_id res chain seq x y z
N MET A 1 -4.98 -9.58 -5.76
CA MET A 1 -5.79 -8.52 -5.14
C MET A 1 -7.05 -9.04 -4.46
N GLU A 2 -7.90 -9.85 -5.11
CA GLU A 2 -9.12 -10.42 -4.48
C GLU A 2 -8.85 -11.15 -3.16
N ALA A 3 -7.75 -11.91 -3.07
CA ALA A 3 -7.35 -12.58 -1.83
C ALA A 3 -6.94 -11.60 -0.70
N ALA A 4 -6.55 -10.37 -1.05
CA ALA A 4 -6.10 -9.37 -0.09
C ALA A 4 -7.26 -8.53 0.48
N VAL A 5 -8.21 -8.12 -0.37
CA VAL A 5 -9.28 -7.16 0.01
C VAL A 5 -10.71 -7.70 -0.25
N GLY A 6 -10.85 -8.92 -0.73
CA GLY A 6 -12.12 -9.48 -1.19
C GLY A 6 -12.44 -9.13 -2.65
N LYS A 7 -13.34 -9.92 -3.24
CA LYS A 7 -13.70 -9.81 -4.67
C LYS A 7 -14.28 -8.44 -5.03
N ASP A 8 -15.19 -7.92 -4.21
CA ASP A 8 -15.92 -6.70 -4.53
C ASP A 8 -15.05 -5.44 -4.43
N ALA A 9 -14.06 -5.45 -3.54
CA ALA A 9 -13.13 -4.33 -3.34
C ALA A 9 -11.89 -4.39 -4.24
N ALA A 10 -11.63 -5.53 -4.90
CA ALA A 10 -10.41 -5.74 -5.68
C ALA A 10 -10.20 -4.72 -6.81
N PRO A 11 -11.23 -4.32 -7.60
CA PRO A 11 -11.04 -3.30 -8.62
C PRO A 11 -10.60 -1.95 -8.03
N ALA A 12 -11.29 -1.47 -7.00
CA ALA A 12 -10.95 -0.20 -6.34
C ALA A 12 -9.56 -0.23 -5.67
N ALA A 13 -9.14 -1.37 -5.15
CA ALA A 13 -7.80 -1.54 -4.61
C ALA A 13 -6.72 -1.51 -5.71
N LEU A 14 -7.00 -2.02 -6.91
CA LEU A 14 -6.09 -1.92 -8.05
C LEU A 14 -5.98 -0.47 -8.52
N ASP A 15 -7.10 0.25 -8.64
CA ASP A 15 -7.11 1.68 -8.97
C ASP A 15 -6.28 2.49 -7.97
N LEU A 16 -6.36 2.16 -6.67
CA LEU A 16 -5.55 2.78 -5.63
C LEU A 16 -4.05 2.50 -5.80
N LEU A 17 -3.66 1.28 -6.18
CA LEU A 17 -2.26 0.98 -6.44
C LEU A 17 -1.75 1.70 -7.68
N GLU A 18 -2.55 1.81 -8.75
CA GLU A 18 -2.20 2.59 -9.93
C GLU A 18 -1.98 4.07 -9.58
N LEU A 19 -2.85 4.65 -8.74
CA LEU A 19 -2.66 6.02 -8.23
C LEU A 19 -1.37 6.17 -7.41
N VAL A 20 -0.98 5.15 -6.65
CA VAL A 20 0.31 5.13 -5.95
C VAL A 20 1.46 5.10 -6.95
N GLU A 21 1.42 4.28 -8.00
CA GLU A 21 2.46 4.24 -9.02
C GLU A 21 2.64 5.60 -9.71
N LEU A 22 1.54 6.24 -10.11
CA LEU A 22 1.56 7.57 -10.71
C LEU A 22 2.19 8.61 -9.78
N ALA A 23 1.80 8.61 -8.49
CA ALA A 23 2.36 9.54 -7.51
C ALA A 23 3.81 9.22 -7.14
N TRP A 24 4.20 7.94 -7.16
CA TRP A 24 5.54 7.49 -6.80
C TRP A 24 6.60 8.08 -7.72
N HIS A 25 6.30 8.13 -9.02
CA HIS A 25 7.16 8.78 -10.01
C HIS A 25 7.48 10.24 -9.64
N ASP A 26 6.47 11.00 -9.25
CA ASP A 26 6.66 12.42 -8.93
C ASP A 26 7.35 12.64 -7.58
N CYS A 27 7.13 11.74 -6.61
CA CYS A 27 7.73 11.85 -5.28
C CYS A 27 9.17 11.32 -5.21
N TYR A 28 9.49 10.26 -5.96
CA TYR A 28 10.75 9.51 -5.81
C TYR A 28 11.55 9.37 -7.13
N GLY A 29 11.00 9.77 -8.28
CA GLY A 29 11.68 9.67 -9.58
C GLY A 29 11.78 8.24 -10.14
N GLU A 30 11.02 7.31 -9.56
CA GLU A 30 11.01 5.89 -9.93
C GLU A 30 9.68 5.52 -10.60
N ILE A 31 9.69 4.63 -11.59
CA ILE A 31 8.49 4.30 -12.39
C ILE A 31 7.38 3.66 -11.55
N THR A 32 7.74 2.87 -10.54
CA THR A 32 6.80 2.15 -9.66
C THR A 32 7.47 1.91 -8.30
N PRO A 33 6.71 1.81 -7.20
CA PRO A 33 7.27 1.39 -5.92
C PRO A 33 7.89 -0.01 -6.01
N GLY A 34 8.95 -0.26 -5.24
CA GLY A 34 9.50 -1.61 -5.12
C GLY A 34 8.50 -2.58 -4.48
N ASP A 35 8.59 -3.88 -4.81
CA ASP A 35 7.67 -4.94 -4.34
C ASP A 35 7.42 -4.90 -2.84
N GLN A 36 8.47 -4.62 -2.07
CA GLN A 36 8.40 -4.57 -0.62
C GLN A 36 7.48 -3.44 -0.10
N VAL A 37 7.38 -2.32 -0.80
CA VAL A 37 6.44 -1.23 -0.47
C VAL A 37 5.01 -1.70 -0.70
N ILE A 38 4.75 -2.42 -1.80
CA ILE A 38 3.44 -3.01 -2.08
C ILE A 38 3.06 -4.04 -1.00
N GLU A 39 4.00 -4.90 -0.61
CA GLU A 39 3.78 -5.84 0.50
C GLU A 39 3.48 -5.12 1.82
N ASP A 40 4.19 -4.03 2.12
CA ASP A 40 3.94 -3.23 3.32
C ASP A 40 2.57 -2.55 3.27
N ILE A 41 2.14 -2.05 2.11
CA ILE A 41 0.79 -1.51 1.90
C ILE A 41 -0.25 -2.59 2.22
N LEU A 42 -0.11 -3.78 1.63
CA LEU A 42 -1.05 -4.88 1.83
C LEU A 42 -1.05 -5.37 3.29
N THR A 43 0.12 -5.44 3.92
CA THR A 43 0.29 -5.81 5.33
C THR A 43 -0.44 -4.81 6.23
N CYS A 44 -0.25 -3.51 6.01
CA CYS A 44 -0.87 -2.47 6.82
C CYS A 44 -2.38 -2.32 6.55
N THR A 45 -2.83 -2.68 5.35
CA THR A 45 -4.25 -2.60 4.96
C THR A 45 -5.14 -3.57 5.75
N GLN A 46 -4.63 -4.74 6.15
CA GLN A 46 -5.39 -5.77 6.88
C GLN A 46 -6.73 -6.14 6.19
N GLY A 47 -6.76 -6.06 4.85
CA GLY A 47 -7.92 -6.35 4.01
C GLY A 47 -9.06 -5.33 4.01
N ASP A 48 -8.88 -4.16 4.63
CA ASP A 48 -9.88 -3.09 4.65
C ASP A 48 -9.57 -1.99 3.63
N LEU A 49 -10.45 -1.80 2.64
CA LEU A 49 -10.25 -0.81 1.57
C LEU A 49 -10.14 0.64 2.08
N THR A 50 -10.92 1.01 3.12
CA THR A 50 -10.85 2.36 3.69
C THR A 50 -9.50 2.61 4.35
N ARG A 51 -8.97 1.62 5.06
CA ARG A 51 -7.61 1.64 5.60
C ARG A 51 -6.56 1.69 4.48
N MET A 52 -6.78 0.97 3.39
CA MET A 52 -5.88 0.97 2.23
C MET A 52 -5.63 2.38 1.69
N ILE A 53 -6.66 3.23 1.61
CA ILE A 53 -6.52 4.63 1.16
C ILE A 53 -5.49 5.37 2.02
N GLY A 54 -5.60 5.27 3.35
CA GLY A 54 -4.68 5.91 4.28
C GLY A 54 -3.25 5.36 4.19
N VAL A 55 -3.13 4.05 4.00
CA VAL A 55 -1.85 3.36 3.86
C VAL A 55 -1.15 3.70 2.53
N CYS A 56 -1.88 3.75 1.42
CA CYS A 56 -1.38 4.19 0.13
C CYS A 56 -0.88 5.65 0.19
N ARG A 57 -1.64 6.53 0.85
CA ARG A 57 -1.21 7.91 1.08
C ARG A 57 0.08 7.97 1.91
N LEU A 58 0.18 7.18 2.98
CA LEU A 58 1.41 7.08 3.78
C LEU A 58 2.59 6.56 2.95
N ALA A 59 2.39 5.61 2.04
CA ALA A 59 3.44 5.10 1.17
C ALA A 59 4.07 6.22 0.34
N VAL A 60 3.24 7.06 -0.26
CA VAL A 60 3.66 8.19 -1.09
C VAL A 60 4.33 9.27 -0.25
N GLU A 61 3.74 9.64 0.91
CA GLU A 61 4.30 10.66 1.81
C GLU A 61 5.63 10.22 2.45
N SER A 62 5.72 8.96 2.88
CA SER A 62 6.87 8.40 3.60
C SER A 62 6.83 6.86 3.62
N TRP A 63 7.46 6.22 2.65
CA TRP A 63 7.56 4.75 2.61
C TRP A 63 8.33 4.15 3.79
N ARG A 64 9.20 4.93 4.43
CA ARG A 64 9.94 4.50 5.63
C ARG A 64 9.03 4.36 6.84
N ASP A 65 8.07 5.27 7.00
CA ASP A 65 7.07 5.17 8.08
C ASP A 65 6.11 4.01 7.82
N LEU A 66 5.76 3.78 6.55
CA LEU A 66 5.03 2.58 6.14
C LEU A 66 5.80 1.30 6.52
N ARG A 67 7.12 1.23 6.28
CA ARG A 67 7.94 0.09 6.70
C ARG A 67 7.85 -0.15 8.20
N VAL A 68 8.03 0.89 9.01
CA VAL A 68 7.96 0.79 10.48
C VAL A 68 6.58 0.27 10.92
N ALA A 69 5.50 0.75 10.30
CA ALA A 69 4.14 0.28 10.58
C ALA A 69 3.96 -1.21 10.23
N ALA A 70 4.46 -1.63 9.07
CA ALA A 70 4.38 -3.02 8.63
C ALA A 70 5.18 -3.96 9.54
N ASP A 71 6.37 -3.55 9.97
CA ASP A 71 7.21 -4.32 10.89
C ASP A 71 6.56 -4.42 12.29
N GLY A 72 5.87 -3.37 12.74
CA GLY A 72 5.05 -3.40 13.96
C GLY A 72 3.95 -4.46 13.91
N ILE A 73 3.27 -4.60 12.77
CA ILE A 73 2.22 -5.62 12.58
C ILE A 73 2.83 -7.02 12.53
N ARG A 74 3.96 -7.19 11.83
CA ARG A 74 4.62 -8.51 11.68
C ARG A 74 5.21 -9.01 13.00
N SER A 75 5.80 -8.12 13.80
CA SER A 75 6.39 -8.47 15.10
C SER A 75 5.35 -8.78 16.19
N GLY A 76 4.12 -8.29 16.03
CA GLY A 76 2.99 -8.62 16.90
C GLY A 76 2.18 -9.85 16.48
N ARG A 77 2.65 -10.60 15.47
CA ARG A 77 1.96 -11.77 14.89
C ARG A 77 2.63 -13.08 15.27
#